data_AF-A0AAW5EXK0-F1
#
_entry.id   AF-A0AAW5EXK0-F1
#
_cell.length_a   1.000
_cell.length_b   1.000
_cell.length_c   1.000
_cell.angle_alpha   90.00
_cell.angle_beta   90.00
_cell.angle_gamma   90.00
#
_symmetry.space_group_name_H-M   'P 1'
#
loop_
_entity.id
_entity.type
_entity.pdbx_description
1 polymer ?
#
loop_
_entity_poly.entity_id
_entity_poly.type
_entity_poly.pdbx_seq_one_letter_code
_entity_poly.pdbx_strand_id
1 'polypeptide(L)'
;TGIIPAGITGEDYFVLNAAGSGARLWRAGYDATCIVTVEVTRHDAQGSDLDIRLPGWHGQARINAPGRHMAANAMLALAAADACGADMTRAADGLATFRPGTGRGAITHVMHDSVALLDESYNASPASVRAALDLLGLVAAGRRVVVLGDMLE
;
A
#
# COMPACT_ATOMS: atom_id res chain seq x y z
N THR A 1 1.53 3.12 -21.09
CA THR A 1 1.45 4.16 -20.04
C THR A 1 2.43 3.78 -18.95
N GLY A 2 3.33 4.66 -18.54
CA GLY A 2 4.13 4.49 -17.33
C GLY A 2 3.36 5.00 -16.11
N ILE A 3 3.52 4.37 -14.96
CA ILE A 3 2.85 4.75 -13.71
C ILE A 3 3.92 4.87 -12.64
N ILE A 4 3.93 5.99 -11.91
CA ILE A 4 4.87 6.23 -10.82
C ILE A 4 4.15 6.78 -9.58
N PRO A 5 4.67 6.51 -8.37
CA PRO A 5 4.27 7.25 -7.18
C PRO A 5 4.60 8.74 -7.34
N ALA A 6 3.71 9.61 -6.88
CA ALA A 6 3.97 11.04 -6.80
C ALA A 6 5.13 11.32 -5.82
N GLY A 7 6.07 12.19 -6.22
CA GLY A 7 7.22 12.54 -5.39
C GLY A 7 8.30 11.45 -5.31
N ILE A 8 8.31 10.48 -6.23
CA ILE A 8 9.37 9.47 -6.29
C ILE A 8 10.74 10.12 -6.51
N THR A 9 11.75 9.66 -5.77
CA THR A 9 13.14 10.08 -5.99
C THR A 9 13.58 9.74 -7.42
N GLY A 10 14.18 10.70 -8.12
CA GLY A 10 14.64 10.52 -9.50
C GLY A 10 13.51 10.60 -10.53
N GLU A 11 12.41 11.29 -10.22
CA GLU A 11 11.25 11.46 -11.11
C GLU A 11 11.62 11.89 -12.55
N ASP A 12 12.60 12.79 -12.71
CA ASP A 12 13.08 13.27 -14.01
C ASP A 12 13.50 12.15 -14.95
N TYR A 13 14.07 11.07 -14.41
CA TYR A 13 14.42 9.89 -15.21
C TYR A 13 13.19 9.27 -15.86
N PHE A 14 12.09 9.12 -15.11
CA PHE A 14 10.86 8.54 -15.63
C PHE A 14 10.17 9.48 -16.63
N VAL A 15 10.21 10.80 -16.39
CA VAL A 15 9.68 11.80 -17.32
C VAL A 15 10.41 11.75 -18.66
N LEU A 16 11.75 11.74 -18.63
CA LEU A 16 12.57 11.69 -19.84
C LEU A 16 12.35 10.39 -20.63
N ASN A 17 12.30 9.23 -19.95
CA ASN A 17 12.06 7.94 -20.60
C ASN A 17 10.64 7.83 -21.19
N ALA A 18 9.63 8.36 -20.51
CA ALA A 18 8.27 8.39 -21.03
C ALA A 18 8.18 9.26 -22.29
N ALA A 19 8.80 10.44 -22.28
CA ALA A 19 8.86 11.32 -23.45
C ALA A 19 9.59 10.66 -24.63
N GLY A 20 10.76 10.06 -24.38
CA GLY A 20 11.56 9.39 -25.41
C GLY A 20 10.89 8.17 -26.05
N SER A 21 9.94 7.53 -25.34
CA SER A 21 9.17 6.39 -25.84
C SER A 21 7.78 6.76 -26.38
N GLY A 22 7.38 8.03 -26.29
CA GLY A 22 6.01 8.47 -26.60
C GLY A 22 4.95 7.94 -25.63
N ALA A 23 5.35 7.41 -24.48
CA ALA A 23 4.44 6.90 -23.47
C ALA A 23 3.84 8.04 -22.63
N ARG A 24 2.56 7.92 -22.29
CA ARG A 24 1.94 8.73 -21.24
C ARG A 24 2.51 8.32 -19.88
N LEU A 25 2.82 9.28 -19.01
CA LEU A 25 3.25 9.05 -17.64
C LEU A 25 2.16 9.49 -16.66
N TRP A 26 1.71 8.57 -15.83
CA TRP A 26 0.73 8.83 -14.78
C TRP A 26 1.41 8.93 -13.43
N ARG A 27 1.08 10.00 -12.71
CA ARG A 27 1.42 10.17 -11.30
C ARG A 27 0.26 9.68 -10.47
N ALA A 28 0.56 8.82 -9.52
CA ALA A 28 -0.39 8.30 -8.56
C ALA A 28 -0.01 8.78 -7.16
N GLY A 29 -0.92 9.48 -6.48
CA GLY A 29 -0.63 10.06 -5.17
C GLY A 29 -1.87 10.47 -4.39
N TYR A 30 -1.64 11.24 -3.33
CA TYR A 30 -2.71 11.72 -2.43
C TYR A 30 -3.15 13.15 -2.75
N ASP A 31 -2.48 13.82 -3.69
CA ASP A 31 -2.74 15.21 -4.07
C ASP A 31 -3.57 15.29 -5.35
N ALA A 32 -4.43 16.32 -5.44
CA ALA A 32 -5.37 16.53 -6.54
C ALA A 32 -4.70 16.78 -7.91
N THR A 33 -3.39 17.07 -7.95
CA THR A 33 -2.62 17.21 -9.20
C THR A 33 -2.25 15.87 -9.84
N CYS A 34 -2.43 14.75 -9.13
CA CYS A 34 -2.15 13.42 -9.65
C CYS A 34 -3.28 12.94 -10.58
N ILE A 35 -2.92 12.20 -11.63
CA ILE A 35 -3.90 11.58 -12.54
C ILE A 35 -4.69 10.49 -11.81
N VAL A 36 -4.00 9.78 -10.90
CA VAL A 36 -4.62 8.83 -9.99
C VAL A 36 -4.53 9.39 -8.59
N THR A 37 -5.67 9.57 -7.94
CA THR A 37 -5.71 10.01 -6.55
C THR A 37 -6.31 8.94 -5.65
N VAL A 38 -5.77 8.82 -4.45
CA VAL A 38 -6.33 7.98 -3.40
C VAL A 38 -6.45 8.79 -2.11
N GLU A 39 -7.59 8.65 -1.44
CA GLU A 39 -7.81 9.12 -0.09
C GLU A 39 -8.01 7.92 0.83
N VAL A 40 -7.28 7.86 1.94
CA VAL A 40 -7.49 6.84 2.97
C VAL A 40 -8.57 7.35 3.93
N THR A 41 -9.80 6.89 3.73
CA THR A 41 -10.97 7.32 4.52
C THR A 41 -11.02 6.65 5.88
N ARG A 42 -10.47 5.43 5.97
CA ARG A 42 -10.31 4.70 7.23
C ARG A 42 -9.03 3.85 7.20
N HIS A 43 -8.36 3.77 8.34
CA HIS A 43 -7.20 2.91 8.53
C HIS A 43 -7.28 2.22 9.90
N ASP A 44 -7.14 0.91 9.91
CA ASP A 44 -7.06 0.11 11.13
C ASP A 44 -6.01 -1.01 11.00
N ALA A 45 -5.89 -1.83 12.04
CA ALA A 45 -4.92 -2.92 12.08
C ALA A 45 -5.20 -4.05 11.07
N GLN A 46 -6.35 -4.05 10.39
CA GLN A 46 -6.73 -5.06 9.40
C GLN A 46 -6.61 -4.54 7.96
N GLY A 47 -6.54 -3.22 7.77
CA GLY A 47 -6.42 -2.66 6.44
C GLY A 47 -6.82 -1.19 6.33
N SER A 48 -7.07 -0.79 5.09
CA SER A 48 -7.47 0.58 4.76
C SER A 48 -8.65 0.60 3.80
N ASP A 49 -9.61 1.48 4.08
CA ASP A 49 -10.67 1.84 3.12
C ASP A 49 -10.18 3.05 2.32
N LEU A 50 -10.38 2.97 1.01
CA LEU A 50 -9.80 3.88 0.02
C LEU A 50 -10.93 4.49 -0.81
N ASP A 51 -10.90 5.80 -1.00
CA ASP A 51 -11.64 6.48 -2.06
C ASP A 51 -10.67 6.77 -3.23
N ILE A 52 -10.95 6.24 -4.41
CA ILE A 52 -10.00 6.21 -5.53
C ILE A 52 -10.58 6.93 -6.74
N ARG A 53 -9.81 7.84 -7.32
CA ARG A 53 -10.15 8.53 -8.56
C ARG A 53 -9.13 8.20 -9.63
N LEU A 54 -9.63 7.74 -10.76
CA LEU A 54 -8.93 7.39 -11.99
C LEU A 54 -9.55 8.15 -13.16
N PRO A 55 -8.88 8.22 -14.32
CA PRO A 55 -9.47 8.82 -15.52
C PRO A 55 -10.79 8.15 -15.92
N GLY A 56 -11.91 8.86 -15.73
CA GLY A 56 -13.24 8.35 -16.09
C GLY A 56 -13.82 7.30 -15.13
N TRP A 57 -13.18 7.05 -13.99
CA TRP A 57 -13.70 6.14 -12.97
C TRP A 57 -13.46 6.68 -11.55
N HIS A 58 -14.46 6.51 -10.70
CA HIS A 58 -14.40 6.83 -9.27
C HIS A 58 -15.11 5.73 -8.51
N GLY A 59 -14.48 5.22 -7.45
CA GLY A 59 -15.09 4.22 -6.59
C GLY A 59 -14.32 4.01 -5.30
N GLN A 60 -14.88 3.16 -4.46
CA GLN A 60 -14.29 2.78 -3.18
C GLN A 60 -13.65 1.39 -3.31
N ALA A 61 -12.56 1.17 -2.57
CA ALA A 61 -11.98 -0.16 -2.42
C ALA A 61 -11.50 -0.36 -0.97
N ARG A 62 -11.38 -1.62 -0.56
CA ARG A 62 -10.73 -1.97 0.70
C ARG A 62 -9.52 -2.85 0.41
N ILE A 63 -8.37 -2.49 0.96
CA ILE A 63 -7.18 -3.34 0.98
C ILE A 63 -7.09 -4.01 2.35
N ASN A 64 -7.29 -5.34 2.40
CA ASN A 64 -7.20 -6.15 3.62
C ASN A 64 -5.75 -6.55 3.93
N ALA A 65 -4.89 -5.54 3.98
CA ALA A 65 -3.50 -5.67 4.35
C ALA A 65 -3.10 -4.51 5.27
N PRO A 66 -2.42 -4.81 6.39
CA PRO A 66 -2.12 -3.81 7.38
C PRO A 66 -0.99 -2.88 6.93
N GLY A 67 -0.95 -1.69 7.54
CA GLY A 67 0.03 -0.65 7.23
C GLY A 67 -0.41 0.31 6.12
N ARG A 68 -0.11 1.60 6.29
CA ARG A 68 -0.53 2.67 5.35
C ARG A 68 0.10 2.54 3.96
N HIS A 69 1.30 1.96 3.88
CA HIS A 69 2.00 1.75 2.61
C HIS A 69 1.22 0.81 1.66
N MET A 70 0.36 -0.07 2.19
CA MET A 70 -0.48 -0.94 1.37
C MET A 70 -1.55 -0.17 0.59
N ALA A 71 -1.99 0.99 1.08
CA ALA A 71 -2.87 1.89 0.32
C ALA A 71 -2.17 2.44 -0.93
N ALA A 72 -0.88 2.82 -0.81
CA ALA A 72 -0.08 3.28 -1.94
C ALA A 72 0.12 2.16 -2.97
N ASN A 73 0.40 0.93 -2.52
CA ASN A 73 0.51 -0.23 -3.41
C ASN A 73 -0.81 -0.54 -4.13
N ALA A 74 -1.94 -0.51 -3.41
CA ALA A 74 -3.27 -0.71 -3.99
C ALA A 74 -3.60 0.35 -5.06
N MET A 75 -3.27 1.62 -4.80
CA MET A 75 -3.41 2.70 -5.76
C MET A 75 -2.62 2.44 -7.05
N LEU A 76 -1.35 2.06 -6.94
CA LEU A 76 -0.51 1.74 -8.11
C LEU A 76 -1.03 0.53 -8.88
N ALA A 77 -1.53 -0.50 -8.18
CA ALA A 77 -2.12 -1.68 -8.79
C ALA A 77 -3.40 -1.34 -9.57
N LEU A 78 -4.28 -0.50 -9.02
CA LEU A 78 -5.49 -0.05 -9.70
C LEU A 78 -5.18 0.85 -10.90
N ALA A 79 -4.19 1.75 -10.77
CA ALA A 79 -3.71 2.55 -11.89
C ALA A 79 -3.22 1.66 -13.05
N ALA A 80 -2.52 0.57 -12.73
CA ALA A 80 -2.04 -0.39 -13.72
C ALA A 80 -3.20 -1.17 -14.35
N ALA A 81 -4.18 -1.60 -13.55
CA ALA A 81 -5.38 -2.28 -14.04
C ALA A 81 -6.16 -1.39 -15.04
N ASP A 82 -6.36 -0.11 -14.70
CA ASP A 82 -7.04 0.86 -15.56
C ASP A 82 -6.27 1.09 -16.87
N ALA A 83 -4.95 1.30 -16.78
CA ALA A 83 -4.09 1.46 -17.94
C ALA A 83 -4.09 0.24 -18.88
N CYS A 84 -4.42 -0.95 -18.36
CA CYS A 84 -4.59 -2.19 -19.13
C CYS A 84 -6.03 -2.42 -19.63
N GLY A 85 -6.98 -1.53 -19.32
CA GLY A 85 -8.37 -1.64 -19.74
C GLY A 85 -9.17 -2.70 -18.96
N ALA A 86 -8.78 -2.99 -17.71
CA ALA A 86 -9.54 -3.88 -16.85
C ALA A 86 -10.89 -3.27 -16.43
N ASP A 87 -11.82 -4.13 -16.02
CA ASP A 87 -13.03 -3.70 -15.32
C ASP A 87 -12.65 -3.18 -13.93
N MET A 88 -12.74 -1.85 -13.75
CA MET A 88 -12.28 -1.20 -12.53
C MET A 88 -13.14 -1.50 -11.30
N THR A 89 -14.42 -1.79 -11.49
CA THR A 89 -15.27 -2.25 -10.38
C THR A 89 -14.77 -3.61 -9.89
N ARG A 90 -14.50 -4.55 -10.80
CA ARG A 90 -13.95 -5.86 -10.44
C ARG A 90 -12.53 -5.77 -9.86
N ALA A 91 -11.70 -4.86 -10.38
CA ALA A 91 -10.35 -4.65 -9.87
C ALA A 91 -10.37 -4.11 -8.42
N ALA A 92 -11.25 -3.14 -8.15
CA ALA A 92 -11.46 -2.59 -6.81
C ALA A 92 -11.97 -3.66 -5.82
N ASP A 93 -12.97 -4.46 -6.22
CA ASP A 93 -13.48 -5.57 -5.41
C ASP A 93 -12.39 -6.62 -5.14
N GLY A 94 -11.54 -6.88 -6.12
CA GLY A 94 -10.41 -7.81 -6.02
C GLY A 94 -9.44 -7.44 -4.89
N LEU A 95 -9.21 -6.16 -4.61
CA LEU A 95 -8.32 -5.73 -3.52
C LEU A 95 -8.77 -6.23 -2.15
N ALA A 96 -10.07 -6.38 -1.91
CA ALA A 96 -10.59 -6.89 -0.64
C ALA A 96 -10.24 -8.38 -0.44
N THR A 97 -9.95 -9.10 -1.53
CA THR A 97 -9.53 -10.51 -1.49
C THR A 97 -8.03 -10.67 -1.25
N PHE A 98 -7.23 -9.62 -1.45
CA PHE A 98 -5.79 -9.66 -1.21
C PHE A 98 -5.49 -10.03 0.24
N ARG A 99 -4.51 -10.92 0.42
CA ARG A 99 -3.92 -11.24 1.72
C ARG A 99 -2.40 -11.14 1.58
N PRO A 100 -1.70 -10.48 2.53
CA PRO A 100 -0.25 -10.51 2.54
C PRO A 100 0.27 -11.95 2.58
N GLY A 101 1.43 -12.18 1.96
CA GLY A 101 2.15 -13.44 2.14
C GLY A 101 2.65 -13.61 3.59
N THR A 102 3.10 -14.81 3.93
CA THR A 102 3.71 -15.12 5.25
C THR A 102 4.83 -14.12 5.58
N GLY A 103 4.88 -13.66 6.84
CA GLY A 103 5.89 -12.70 7.30
C GLY A 103 5.66 -11.25 6.90
N ARG A 104 4.44 -10.86 6.45
CA ARG A 104 4.13 -9.51 5.94
C ARG A 104 2.94 -8.86 6.65
N GLY A 105 3.07 -8.69 7.96
CA GLY A 105 2.17 -7.91 8.81
C GLY A 105 0.98 -8.68 9.37
N ALA A 106 0.97 -10.02 9.26
CA ALA A 106 -0.13 -10.81 9.81
C ALA A 106 -0.21 -10.65 11.33
N ILE A 107 -1.40 -10.30 11.84
CA ILE A 107 -1.67 -10.28 13.28
C ILE A 107 -2.35 -11.58 13.66
N THR A 108 -1.70 -12.34 14.54
CA THR A 108 -2.22 -13.60 15.07
C THR A 108 -2.28 -13.55 16.59
N HIS A 109 -3.15 -14.35 17.18
CA HIS A 109 -3.24 -14.49 18.63
C HIS A 109 -2.53 -15.77 19.07
N VAL A 110 -1.61 -15.64 20.02
CA VAL A 110 -0.78 -16.74 20.55
C VAL A 110 -0.87 -16.77 22.08
N MET A 111 -0.35 -17.83 22.70
CA MET A 111 -0.39 -18.03 24.16
C MET A 111 -1.82 -17.95 24.73
N HIS A 112 -2.75 -18.76 24.22
CA HIS A 112 -4.17 -18.76 24.63
C HIS A 112 -4.81 -17.37 24.51
N ASP A 113 -4.61 -16.72 23.36
CA ASP A 113 -5.11 -15.38 23.02
C ASP A 113 -4.62 -14.22 23.89
N SER A 114 -3.68 -14.46 24.82
CA SER A 114 -3.14 -13.44 25.71
C SER A 114 -2.11 -12.53 25.03
N VAL A 115 -1.56 -12.92 23.88
CA VAL A 115 -0.56 -12.15 23.13
C VAL A 115 -0.98 -12.01 21.68
N ALA A 116 -1.04 -10.77 21.19
CA ALA A 116 -1.12 -10.46 19.76
C ALA A 116 0.29 -10.42 19.17
N LEU A 117 0.56 -11.28 18.21
CA LEU A 117 1.82 -11.36 17.46
C LEU A 117 1.63 -10.71 16.09
N LEU A 118 2.38 -9.64 15.84
CA LEU A 118 2.53 -9.02 14.52
C LEU A 118 3.74 -9.65 13.81
N ASP A 119 3.50 -10.43 12.77
CA ASP A 119 4.53 -11.14 12.00
C ASP A 119 5.01 -10.30 10.79
N GLU A 120 6.17 -9.65 10.94
CA GLU A 120 6.90 -8.92 9.89
C GLU A 120 8.27 -9.56 9.61
N SER A 121 8.36 -10.90 9.67
CA SER A 121 9.64 -11.60 9.61
C SER A 121 10.22 -11.79 8.19
N TYR A 122 9.55 -11.31 7.12
CA TYR A 122 9.98 -11.61 5.74
C TYR A 122 11.24 -10.85 5.33
N ASN A 123 11.28 -9.53 5.52
CA ASN A 123 12.42 -8.69 5.16
C ASN A 123 12.42 -7.40 6.00
N ALA A 124 13.60 -6.84 6.24
CA ALA A 124 13.77 -5.62 7.00
C ALA A 124 14.57 -4.57 6.22
N SER A 125 14.01 -3.36 6.14
CA SER A 125 14.69 -2.14 5.73
C SER A 125 14.24 -1.01 6.67
N PRO A 126 14.96 0.12 6.78
CA PRO A 126 14.53 1.22 7.64
C PRO A 126 13.12 1.72 7.33
N ALA A 127 12.71 1.67 6.07
CA ALA A 127 11.36 2.03 5.64
C ALA A 127 10.31 1.00 6.11
N SER A 128 10.58 -0.30 5.96
CA SER A 128 9.63 -1.34 6.39
C SER A 128 9.52 -1.42 7.91
N VAL A 129 10.63 -1.29 8.64
CA VAL A 129 10.64 -1.28 10.11
C VAL A 129 9.85 -0.10 10.66
N ARG A 130 9.99 1.09 10.08
CA ARG A 130 9.17 2.26 10.48
C ARG A 130 7.68 1.99 10.29
N ALA A 131 7.29 1.44 9.14
CA ALA A 131 5.90 1.08 8.87
C ALA A 131 5.36 0.01 9.85
N ALA A 132 6.18 -0.98 10.21
CA ALA A 132 5.82 -2.01 11.19
C ALA A 132 5.61 -1.42 12.60
N LEU A 133 6.44 -0.45 13.01
CA LEU A 133 6.30 0.26 14.28
C LEU A 133 5.04 1.13 14.32
N ASP A 134 4.73 1.83 13.21
CA ASP A 134 3.49 2.60 13.10
C ASP A 134 2.26 1.69 13.25
N LEU A 135 2.27 0.53 12.58
CA LEU A 135 1.21 -0.48 12.69
C LEU A 135 1.09 -1.02 14.12
N LEU A 136 2.21 -1.34 14.78
CA LEU A 136 2.23 -1.78 16.17
C LEU A 136 1.63 -0.73 17.12
N GLY A 137 1.79 0.55 16.81
CA GLY A 137 1.17 1.66 17.53
C GLY A 137 -0.36 1.65 17.48
N LEU A 138 -0.95 1.12 16.41
CA LEU A 138 -2.41 1.02 16.22
C LEU A 138 -3.02 -0.19 16.95
N VAL A 139 -2.21 -1.19 17.32
CA VAL A 139 -2.70 -2.36 18.05
C VAL A 139 -2.92 -2.00 19.52
N ALA A 140 -4.13 -2.25 20.02
CA ALA A 140 -4.47 -2.04 21.42
C ALA A 140 -3.76 -3.08 22.31
N ALA A 141 -2.87 -2.62 23.18
CA ALA A 141 -2.11 -3.49 24.08
C ALA A 141 -1.65 -2.71 25.34
N GLY A 142 -1.60 -3.40 26.48
CA GLY A 142 -1.02 -2.85 27.71
C GLY A 142 0.51 -2.74 27.67
N ARG A 143 1.16 -3.61 26.89
CA ARG A 143 2.61 -3.60 26.64
C ARG A 143 2.88 -3.97 25.19
N ARG A 144 3.81 -3.25 24.55
CA ARG A 144 4.30 -3.53 23.19
C ARG A 144 5.76 -3.94 23.27
N VAL A 145 6.15 -4.98 22.55
CA VAL A 145 7.53 -5.48 22.49
C VAL A 145 7.90 -5.61 21.02
N VAL A 146 9.10 -5.17 20.68
CA VAL A 146 9.65 -5.25 19.33
C VAL A 146 10.88 -6.16 19.39
N VAL A 147 10.94 -7.14 18.48
CA VAL A 147 12.09 -8.03 18.31
C VAL A 147 12.63 -7.80 16.90
N LEU A 148 13.86 -7.29 16.81
CA LEU A 148 14.52 -6.98 15.53
C LEU A 148 15.75 -7.87 15.36
N GLY A 149 15.92 -8.40 14.15
CA GLY A 149 17.21 -8.92 13.68
C GLY A 149 18.00 -7.84 12.94
N ASP A 150 19.23 -8.17 12.56
CA ASP A 150 20.08 -7.27 11.77
C ASP A 150 19.46 -6.98 10.39
N MET A 151 19.61 -5.73 9.93
CA MET A 151 19.28 -5.32 8.56
C MET A 151 20.54 -5.43 7.69
N LEU A 152 20.40 -5.96 6.47
CA LEU A 152 21.46 -5.94 5.46
C LEU A 152 21.49 -4.55 4.81
N GLU A 153 22.15 -3.58 5.45
CA GLU A 153 22.48 -2.26 4.88
C GLU A 153 24.00 -2.05 4.78
#